data_AF-A0A7R9UZM5-F1
#
_entry.id   AF-A0A7R9UZM5-F1
#
_cell.length_a   1.000
_cell.length_b   1.000
_cell.length_c   1.000
_cell.angle_alpha   90.00
_cell.angle_beta   90.00
_cell.angle_gamma   90.00
#
_symmetry.space_group_name_H-M   'P 1'
#
loop_
_entity.id
_entity.type
_entity.pdbx_description
1 polymer ?
#
loop_
_entity_poly.entity_id
_entity_poly.type
_entity_poly.pdbx_seq_one_letter_code
_entity_poly.pdbx_strand_id
1 'polypeptide(L)'
;RWRTTCIPCSSTALRVTETKCVQKCGQCNVVKPADDFSKTPVGNLRSTCKECRKQDSKHKLHEAPLGAPDAPPETHRCAKCGKGPSDVHFKWRSDMLSGGWRSECNTCYNAKGYDKAYRERQCAADDAGYRRHRAQTHLSWAEKNRDKVHAQQALSVCVPSRKIKAIATSAKSRNIEFVDADADVMEAKLLLPCFYCDFSPADGDILNGLDRVDPALPYNDANTVPCCGCCNGMKAAMCIDEFLARVRKVCGHLGIERLTQEQMMRPDEDRTRSVCLSGTAESRAKQKEKLMMLSDPESLHLKCSPCYLCGVAFSCGIDRLDSDGNYTLDNTRPCCAPCNYLKKHLSLDDFKRHIAHVLAHTAAWVLGEASLACTIIGKQRRAVRMVDDVGQTVL
;
A
#
# COMPACT_ATOMS: atom_id res chain seq x y z
N ARG A 1 -24.48 90.63 -11.72
CA ARG A 1 -23.00 90.53 -11.84
C ARG A 1 -22.70 89.03 -11.92
N TRP A 2 -22.21 88.39 -13.00
CA TRP A 2 -21.14 88.76 -13.97
C TRP A 2 -19.85 89.13 -13.23
N ARG A 3 -18.63 88.59 -13.43
CA ARG A 3 -17.99 87.60 -14.36
C ARG A 3 -16.80 86.96 -13.58
N THR A 4 -16.05 85.90 -13.93
CA THR A 4 -15.88 84.93 -15.06
C THR A 4 -15.17 83.67 -14.47
N THR A 5 -14.72 82.58 -15.15
CA THR A 5 -14.57 82.24 -16.58
C THR A 5 -14.72 80.72 -16.80
N CYS A 6 -15.29 80.32 -17.94
CA CYS A 6 -14.97 79.05 -18.60
C CYS A 6 -14.75 79.36 -20.08
N ILE A 7 -13.71 78.79 -20.70
CA ILE A 7 -13.53 78.80 -22.16
C ILE A 7 -13.09 77.37 -22.57
N PRO A 8 -13.89 76.65 -23.37
CA PRO A 8 -13.46 75.40 -23.97
C PRO A 8 -12.73 75.67 -25.29
N CYS A 9 -11.56 75.06 -25.49
CA CYS A 9 -10.98 74.92 -26.81
C CYS A 9 -11.61 73.70 -27.51
N SER A 10 -12.42 73.97 -28.53
CA SER A 10 -13.03 72.95 -29.39
C SER A 10 -12.00 72.27 -30.29
N SER A 11 -12.40 71.14 -30.90
CA SER A 11 -11.79 70.50 -32.07
C SER A 11 -10.29 70.17 -31.98
N THR A 12 -9.97 68.91 -31.68
CA THR A 12 -9.35 67.98 -32.64
C THR A 12 -9.63 66.55 -32.17
N ALA A 13 -9.86 65.61 -33.09
CA ALA A 13 -10.08 64.20 -32.76
C ALA A 13 -8.76 63.47 -32.42
N LEU A 14 -8.85 62.19 -32.03
CA LEU A 14 -7.72 61.26 -31.83
C LEU A 14 -6.80 61.57 -30.62
N ARG A 15 -7.17 61.03 -29.45
CA ARG A 15 -6.37 60.02 -28.72
C ARG A 15 -7.09 59.56 -27.44
N VAL A 16 -7.84 58.46 -27.53
CA VAL A 16 -8.14 57.64 -26.35
C VAL A 16 -6.91 56.76 -26.10
N THR A 17 -5.87 57.35 -25.50
CA THR A 17 -4.86 56.54 -24.82
C THR A 17 -5.49 55.99 -23.56
N GLU A 18 -5.54 54.66 -23.41
CA GLU A 18 -5.89 54.04 -22.13
C GLU A 18 -4.86 54.46 -21.07
N THR A 19 -5.18 55.47 -20.28
CA THR A 19 -4.38 55.88 -19.12
C THR A 19 -4.57 54.83 -18.02
N LYS A 20 -3.94 53.66 -18.20
CA LYS A 20 -4.00 52.52 -17.27
C LYS A 20 -3.70 53.04 -15.86
N CYS A 21 -4.70 52.98 -14.98
CA CYS A 21 -4.55 53.50 -13.63
C CYS A 21 -3.35 52.84 -12.96
N VAL A 22 -2.37 53.63 -12.52
CA VAL A 22 -1.21 53.16 -11.79
C VAL A 22 -1.30 53.59 -10.33
N GLN A 23 -0.79 52.74 -9.44
CA GLN A 23 -0.80 52.97 -8.00
C GLN A 23 0.59 52.65 -7.42
N LYS A 24 1.07 53.48 -6.49
CA LYS A 24 2.29 53.20 -5.75
C LYS A 24 2.03 52.13 -4.69
N CYS A 25 2.86 51.09 -4.65
CA CYS A 25 2.79 50.06 -3.60
C CYS A 25 3.34 50.60 -2.29
N GLY A 26 2.54 50.60 -1.22
CA GLY A 26 2.95 51.10 0.10
C GLY A 26 4.08 50.32 0.79
N GLN A 27 4.40 49.10 0.31
CA GLN A 27 5.42 48.24 0.92
C GLN A 27 6.77 48.27 0.17
N CYS A 28 6.78 48.20 -1.17
CA CYS A 28 8.01 48.27 -1.97
C CYS A 28 8.26 49.62 -2.64
N ASN A 29 7.35 50.60 -2.46
CA ASN A 29 7.39 51.93 -3.07
C ASN A 29 7.40 51.99 -4.62
N VAL A 30 7.35 50.86 -5.32
CA VAL A 30 7.25 50.80 -6.79
C VAL A 30 5.85 51.18 -7.27
N VAL A 31 5.76 51.98 -8.34
CA VAL A 31 4.52 52.28 -9.07
C VAL A 31 4.18 51.13 -10.01
N LYS A 32 2.96 50.60 -9.93
CA LYS A 32 2.50 49.42 -10.68
C LYS A 32 1.09 49.64 -11.26
N PRO A 33 0.67 48.91 -12.32
CA PRO A 33 -0.71 48.94 -12.80
C PRO A 33 -1.72 48.57 -11.72
N ALA A 34 -2.96 49.06 -11.82
CA ALA A 34 -4.05 48.73 -10.89
C ALA A 34 -4.31 47.22 -10.77
N ASP A 35 -4.10 46.48 -11.87
CA ASP A 35 -4.23 45.02 -11.91
C ASP A 35 -3.20 44.28 -11.04
N ASP A 36 -2.09 44.91 -10.66
CA ASP A 36 -1.11 44.36 -9.71
C ASP A 36 -1.57 44.46 -8.25
N PHE A 37 -2.73 45.06 -7.99
CA PHE A 37 -3.34 45.18 -6.67
C PHE A 37 -4.58 44.28 -6.55
N SER A 38 -5.03 44.05 -5.31
CA SER A 38 -6.26 43.29 -5.03
C SER A 38 -7.27 44.20 -4.34
N LYS A 39 -8.56 44.03 -4.65
CA LYS A 39 -9.61 44.85 -4.04
C LYS A 39 -9.83 44.50 -2.55
N THR A 40 -10.36 45.44 -1.78
CA THR A 40 -10.93 45.22 -0.45
C THR A 40 -12.35 44.67 -0.59
N PRO A 41 -13.00 44.18 0.49
CA PRO A 41 -14.42 43.82 0.46
C PRO A 41 -15.34 44.99 0.07
N VAL A 42 -14.87 46.23 0.27
CA VAL A 42 -15.57 47.49 -0.07
C VAL A 42 -15.16 48.02 -1.46
N GLY A 43 -14.65 47.15 -2.35
CA GLY A 43 -14.36 47.46 -3.75
C GLY A 43 -13.04 48.23 -4.04
N ASN A 44 -12.55 49.03 -3.10
CA ASN A 44 -11.33 49.84 -3.26
C ASN A 44 -10.07 48.99 -3.49
N LEU A 45 -9.10 49.49 -4.26
CA LEU A 45 -7.79 48.83 -4.38
C LEU A 45 -7.03 48.90 -3.04
N ARG A 46 -6.34 47.81 -2.69
CA ARG A 46 -5.43 47.78 -1.52
C ARG A 46 -4.13 48.54 -1.84
N SER A 47 -3.54 49.17 -0.83
CA SER A 47 -2.26 49.89 -0.92
C SER A 47 -1.04 48.99 -1.23
N THR A 48 -1.11 47.70 -0.92
CA THR A 48 -0.02 46.72 -1.13
C THR A 48 -0.28 45.85 -2.36
N CYS A 49 0.70 45.73 -3.26
CA CYS A 49 0.59 44.92 -4.48
C CYS A 49 0.60 43.41 -4.18
N LYS A 50 0.12 42.62 -5.14
CA LYS A 50 0.00 41.15 -5.06
C LYS A 50 1.33 40.48 -4.69
N GLU A 51 2.45 40.93 -5.25
CA GLU A 51 3.77 40.33 -5.01
C GLU A 51 4.25 40.56 -3.57
N CYS A 52 4.21 41.81 -3.07
CA CYS A 52 4.63 42.12 -1.71
C CYS A 52 3.71 41.45 -0.66
N ARG A 53 2.40 41.37 -0.93
CA ARG A 53 1.47 40.62 -0.09
C ARG A 53 1.76 39.12 -0.06
N LYS A 54 2.23 38.54 -1.17
CA LYS A 54 2.64 37.13 -1.30
C LYS A 54 3.98 36.87 -0.60
N GLN A 55 4.88 37.86 -0.55
CA GLN A 55 6.11 37.83 0.26
C GLN A 55 5.80 37.94 1.77
N ASP A 56 4.99 38.91 2.18
CA ASP A 56 4.51 39.08 3.56
C ASP A 56 3.79 37.83 4.10
N SER A 57 2.92 37.22 3.27
CA SER A 57 2.24 35.96 3.61
C SER A 57 3.20 34.78 3.77
N LYS A 58 4.33 34.75 3.04
CA LYS A 58 5.39 33.75 3.26
C LYS A 58 6.12 34.01 4.59
N HIS A 59 6.43 35.26 4.90
CA HIS A 59 7.17 35.61 6.11
C HIS A 59 6.37 35.25 7.38
N LYS A 60 5.06 35.49 7.37
CA LYS A 60 4.11 35.09 8.44
C LYS A 60 3.82 33.59 8.52
N LEU A 61 4.35 32.78 7.60
CA LEU A 61 4.34 31.32 7.66
C LEU A 61 5.66 30.75 8.20
N HIS A 62 6.67 31.59 8.48
CA HIS A 62 7.90 31.21 9.17
C HIS A 62 7.86 31.47 10.68
N GLU A 63 6.94 32.32 11.16
CA GLU A 63 6.57 32.36 12.58
C GLU A 63 5.86 31.03 12.92
N ALA A 64 6.31 30.34 13.96
CA ALA A 64 5.83 29.00 14.30
C ALA A 64 4.33 29.06 14.69
N PRO A 65 3.43 28.38 13.96
CA PRO A 65 2.02 28.36 14.35
C PRO A 65 1.83 27.72 15.73
N LEU A 66 0.89 28.24 16.51
CA LEU A 66 0.43 27.59 17.73
C LEU A 66 0.09 26.11 17.44
N GLY A 67 0.56 25.22 18.31
CA GLY A 67 0.29 23.79 18.22
C GLY A 67 -1.21 23.52 18.06
N ALA A 68 -1.56 22.64 17.13
CA ALA A 68 -2.95 22.27 16.91
C ALA A 68 -3.49 21.56 18.17
N PRO A 69 -4.60 22.02 18.79
CA PRO A 69 -5.25 21.27 19.86
C PRO A 69 -5.72 19.91 19.34
N ASP A 70 -5.69 18.88 20.19
CA ASP A 70 -6.01 17.51 19.79
C ASP A 70 -7.47 17.35 19.31
N ALA A 71 -8.38 18.11 19.90
CA ALA A 71 -9.80 18.10 19.57
C ALA A 71 -10.43 19.51 19.53
N PRO A 72 -11.49 19.72 18.73
CA PRO A 72 -12.36 20.89 18.87
C PRO A 72 -13.22 20.79 20.13
N PRO A 73 -13.62 21.91 20.75
CA PRO A 73 -14.53 21.89 21.90
C PRO A 73 -15.84 21.14 21.59
N GLU A 74 -16.40 20.43 22.56
CA GLU A 74 -17.65 19.66 22.40
C GLU A 74 -18.85 20.53 21.99
N THR A 75 -18.80 21.83 22.28
CA THR A 75 -19.80 22.83 21.87
C THR A 75 -19.68 23.27 20.41
N HIS A 76 -18.60 22.91 19.70
CA HIS A 76 -18.40 23.25 18.29
C HIS A 76 -19.44 22.54 17.41
N ARG A 77 -20.03 23.24 16.44
CA ARG A 77 -21.06 22.71 15.55
C ARG A 77 -20.72 23.04 14.09
N CYS A 78 -21.00 22.12 13.17
CA CYS A 78 -20.76 22.35 11.75
C CYS A 78 -21.79 23.34 11.18
N ALA A 79 -21.33 24.50 10.70
CA ALA A 79 -22.16 25.54 10.11
C ALA A 79 -22.98 25.13 8.87
N LYS A 80 -22.73 23.95 8.29
CA LYS A 80 -23.50 23.40 7.15
C LYS A 80 -24.40 22.21 7.51
N CYS A 81 -24.08 21.39 8.51
CA CYS A 81 -24.86 20.18 8.83
C CYS A 81 -25.23 20.01 10.31
N GLY A 82 -24.98 21.00 11.17
CA GLY A 82 -25.30 21.00 12.59
C GLY A 82 -24.44 20.07 13.46
N LYS A 83 -23.92 18.98 12.91
CA LYS A 83 -23.18 17.91 13.63
C LYS A 83 -22.00 18.40 14.47
N GLY A 84 -21.77 17.72 15.60
CA GLY A 84 -20.71 18.00 16.57
C GLY A 84 -19.44 17.16 16.35
N PRO A 85 -18.41 17.31 17.21
CA PRO A 85 -17.15 16.58 17.08
C PRO A 85 -17.27 15.06 17.16
N SER A 86 -18.27 14.56 17.88
CA SER A 86 -18.65 13.15 17.99
C SER A 86 -18.97 12.52 16.64
N ASP A 87 -19.61 13.27 15.73
CA ASP A 87 -20.21 12.73 14.52
C ASP A 87 -19.42 13.10 13.25
N VAL A 88 -18.63 14.19 13.31
CA VAL A 88 -17.87 14.71 12.16
C VAL A 88 -16.54 15.33 12.58
N HIS A 89 -15.48 15.02 11.83
CA HIS A 89 -14.16 15.60 12.06
C HIS A 89 -14.06 17.03 11.50
N PHE A 90 -13.40 17.91 12.24
CA PHE A 90 -13.05 19.26 11.82
C PHE A 90 -11.56 19.35 11.46
N LYS A 91 -11.08 20.54 11.05
CA LYS A 91 -9.66 20.78 10.79
C LYS A 91 -9.21 22.12 11.35
N TRP A 92 -8.12 22.11 12.10
CA TRP A 92 -7.41 23.30 12.57
C TRP A 92 -6.81 24.09 11.40
N ARG A 93 -6.85 25.43 11.51
CA ARG A 93 -6.34 26.41 10.54
C ARG A 93 -5.05 27.03 11.07
N SER A 94 -3.93 26.33 10.88
CA SER A 94 -2.59 26.84 11.17
C SER A 94 -2.12 27.94 10.20
N ASP A 95 -2.96 28.33 9.24
CA ASP A 95 -2.76 29.45 8.30
C ASP A 95 -3.38 30.77 8.80
N MET A 96 -3.68 30.85 10.11
CA MET A 96 -4.18 32.03 10.81
C MET A 96 -3.32 32.27 12.06
N LEU A 97 -2.96 33.53 12.37
CA LEU A 97 -2.06 33.85 13.49
C LEU A 97 -2.58 33.36 14.86
N SER A 98 -3.89 33.38 15.06
CA SER A 98 -4.56 32.86 16.26
C SER A 98 -4.74 31.34 16.28
N GLY A 99 -4.46 30.65 15.17
CA GLY A 99 -5.08 29.37 14.86
C GLY A 99 -6.61 29.47 14.75
N GLY A 100 -7.29 28.33 14.79
CA GLY A 100 -8.76 28.25 14.83
C GLY A 100 -9.33 26.99 14.17
N TRP A 101 -10.47 26.50 14.66
CA TRP A 101 -11.20 25.39 14.03
C TRP A 101 -12.01 25.88 12.82
N ARG A 102 -12.05 25.07 11.75
CA ARG A 102 -12.91 25.35 10.59
C ARG A 102 -14.39 25.23 11.01
N SER A 103 -15.19 26.25 10.73
CA SER A 103 -16.64 26.27 10.99
C SER A 103 -17.44 25.16 10.26
N GLU A 104 -16.93 24.68 9.13
CA GLU A 104 -17.44 23.51 8.41
C GLU A 104 -16.62 22.26 8.77
N CYS A 105 -17.29 21.13 8.96
CA CYS A 105 -16.60 19.84 9.10
C CYS A 105 -15.96 19.41 7.77
N ASN A 106 -15.00 18.48 7.84
CA ASN A 106 -14.20 18.06 6.70
C ASN A 106 -15.07 17.47 5.57
N THR A 107 -16.12 16.71 5.88
CA THR A 107 -17.07 16.18 4.90
C THR A 107 -17.81 17.30 4.15
N CYS A 108 -18.37 18.27 4.89
CA CYS A 108 -19.09 19.40 4.30
C CYS A 108 -18.20 20.33 3.47
N TYR A 109 -16.94 20.48 3.87
CA TYR A 109 -15.94 21.27 3.15
C TYR A 109 -15.44 20.56 1.89
N ASN A 110 -15.08 19.28 1.98
CA ASN A 110 -14.59 18.48 0.85
C ASN A 110 -15.68 18.28 -0.22
N ALA A 111 -16.95 18.24 0.16
CA ALA A 111 -18.09 18.21 -0.77
C ALA A 111 -18.19 19.44 -1.70
N LYS A 112 -17.39 20.50 -1.48
CA LYS A 112 -17.26 21.64 -2.40
C LYS A 112 -16.28 21.39 -3.56
N GLY A 113 -15.53 20.29 -3.53
CA GLY A 113 -14.66 19.85 -4.64
C GLY A 113 -13.49 20.77 -5.00
N TYR A 114 -13.16 21.78 -4.17
CA TYR A 114 -12.11 22.77 -4.48
C TYR A 114 -10.74 22.14 -4.73
N ASP A 115 -10.42 21.04 -4.05
CA ASP A 115 -9.18 20.28 -4.21
C ASP A 115 -9.18 19.47 -5.52
N LYS A 116 -10.33 18.94 -5.95
CA LYS A 116 -10.50 18.27 -7.25
C LYS A 116 -10.33 19.28 -8.38
N ALA A 117 -11.06 20.39 -8.32
CA ALA A 117 -10.96 21.48 -9.30
C ALA A 117 -9.55 22.12 -9.34
N TYR A 118 -8.85 22.20 -8.20
CA TYR A 118 -7.45 22.60 -8.18
C TYR A 118 -6.55 21.56 -8.86
N ARG A 119 -6.67 20.27 -8.52
CA ARG A 119 -5.92 19.18 -9.16
C ARG A 119 -6.13 19.17 -10.67
N GLU A 120 -7.38 19.26 -11.13
CA GLU A 120 -7.74 19.32 -12.56
C GLU A 120 -7.03 20.48 -13.28
N ARG A 121 -7.02 21.69 -12.70
CA ARG A 121 -6.30 22.84 -13.26
C ARG A 121 -4.77 22.71 -13.22
N GLN A 122 -4.20 21.90 -12.33
CA GLN A 122 -2.75 21.65 -12.33
C GLN A 122 -2.38 20.55 -13.33
N CYS A 123 -3.14 19.46 -13.39
CA CYS A 123 -2.96 18.40 -14.39
C CYS A 123 -3.16 18.91 -15.83
N ALA A 124 -4.13 19.80 -16.06
CA ALA A 124 -4.33 20.42 -17.37
C ALA A 124 -3.24 21.43 -17.79
N ALA A 125 -2.40 21.88 -16.84
CA ALA A 125 -1.27 22.77 -17.13
C ALA A 125 0.05 22.01 -17.26
N ASP A 126 0.33 21.08 -16.33
CA ASP A 126 1.46 20.15 -16.38
C ASP A 126 1.19 18.97 -15.41
N ASP A 127 0.56 17.91 -15.91
CA ASP A 127 0.32 16.68 -15.14
C ASP A 127 1.61 15.99 -14.68
N ALA A 128 2.66 16.00 -15.51
CA ALA A 128 3.92 15.31 -15.22
C ALA A 128 4.71 16.03 -14.11
N GLY A 129 4.88 17.35 -14.21
CA GLY A 129 5.51 18.17 -13.18
C GLY A 129 4.66 18.28 -11.92
N TYR A 130 3.33 18.36 -12.02
CA TYR A 130 2.46 18.29 -10.84
C TYR A 130 2.65 16.97 -10.08
N ARG A 131 2.61 15.82 -10.76
CA ARG A 131 2.85 14.51 -10.12
C ARG A 131 4.26 14.42 -9.54
N ARG A 132 5.29 14.87 -10.26
CA ARG A 132 6.69 14.87 -9.80
C ARG A 132 6.87 15.71 -8.54
N HIS A 133 6.34 16.94 -8.52
CA HIS A 133 6.39 17.82 -7.36
C HIS A 133 5.61 17.24 -6.16
N ARG A 134 4.44 16.63 -6.39
CA ARG A 134 3.66 15.95 -5.35
C ARG A 134 4.38 14.73 -4.78
N ALA A 135 5.05 13.94 -5.62
CA ALA A 135 5.86 12.79 -5.19
C ALA A 135 7.06 13.25 -4.35
N GLN A 136 7.84 14.24 -4.83
CA GLN A 136 8.97 14.82 -4.08
C GLN A 136 8.51 15.42 -2.73
N THR A 137 7.39 16.14 -2.72
CA THR A 137 6.80 16.67 -1.47
C THR A 137 6.42 15.57 -0.48
N HIS A 138 5.93 14.42 -0.97
CA HIS A 138 5.63 13.27 -0.12
C HIS A 138 6.89 12.60 0.40
N LEU A 139 7.92 12.40 -0.43
CA LEU A 139 9.21 11.83 -0.02
C LEU A 139 9.83 12.66 1.12
N SER A 140 9.98 13.97 0.92
CA SER A 140 10.53 14.88 1.95
C SER A 140 9.62 15.09 3.17
N TRP A 141 8.35 14.68 3.12
CA TRP A 141 7.52 14.54 4.32
C TRP A 141 7.79 13.22 5.03
N ALA A 142 7.87 12.09 4.30
CA ALA A 142 8.08 10.76 4.84
C ALA A 142 9.46 10.61 5.50
N GLU A 143 10.51 11.14 4.87
CA GLU A 143 11.87 11.27 5.41
C GLU A 143 11.89 11.94 6.80
N LYS A 144 11.03 12.95 6.99
CA LYS A 144 10.91 13.75 8.22
C LYS A 144 9.85 13.25 9.21
N ASN A 145 9.11 12.19 8.85
CA ASN A 145 7.98 11.65 9.64
C ASN A 145 7.98 10.11 9.62
N ARG A 146 9.17 9.48 9.64
CA ARG A 146 9.34 8.03 9.49
C ARG A 146 8.46 7.24 10.46
N ASP A 147 8.37 7.66 11.72
CA ASP A 147 7.59 6.96 12.75
C ASP A 147 6.09 6.96 12.44
N LYS A 148 5.57 8.04 11.84
CA LYS A 148 4.18 8.13 11.40
C LYS A 148 3.93 7.26 10.17
N VAL A 149 4.91 7.13 9.28
CA VAL A 149 4.85 6.19 8.14
C VAL A 149 4.85 4.75 8.64
N HIS A 150 5.74 4.39 9.57
CA HIS A 150 5.81 3.05 10.16
C HIS A 150 4.55 2.70 10.97
N ALA A 151 4.00 3.63 11.77
CA ALA A 151 2.73 3.44 12.46
C ALA A 151 1.54 3.27 11.47
N GLN A 152 1.51 4.03 10.38
CA GLN A 152 0.50 3.87 9.33
C GLN A 152 0.64 2.53 8.59
N GLN A 153 1.87 2.06 8.36
CA GLN A 153 2.19 0.77 7.74
C GLN A 153 1.78 -0.41 8.63
N ALA A 154 2.12 -0.38 9.93
CA ALA A 154 1.71 -1.40 10.90
C ALA A 154 0.18 -1.59 10.89
N LEU A 155 -0.56 -0.48 11.01
CA LEU A 155 -2.03 -0.50 10.95
C LEU A 155 -2.57 -1.02 9.60
N SER A 156 -1.79 -1.02 8.51
CA SER A 156 -2.23 -1.60 7.22
C SER A 156 -2.06 -3.13 7.14
N VAL A 157 -1.32 -3.75 8.06
CA VAL A 157 -1.10 -5.20 8.10
C VAL A 157 -1.78 -5.91 9.28
N CYS A 158 -2.05 -5.20 10.39
CA CYS A 158 -2.72 -5.74 11.59
C CYS A 158 -4.22 -5.36 11.74
N VAL A 159 -4.74 -4.36 11.01
CA VAL A 159 -6.17 -4.00 11.07
C VAL A 159 -6.93 -4.57 9.86
N PRO A 160 -7.93 -5.46 10.04
CA PRO A 160 -8.63 -6.12 8.93
C PRO A 160 -9.21 -5.11 7.93
N SER A 161 -9.97 -4.11 8.43
CA SER A 161 -10.61 -3.08 7.60
C SER A 161 -9.67 -2.14 6.86
N ARG A 162 -8.37 -2.13 7.17
CA ARG A 162 -7.34 -1.46 6.35
C ARG A 162 -6.72 -2.44 5.35
N LYS A 163 -6.46 -3.67 5.78
CA LYS A 163 -5.84 -4.72 4.97
C LYS A 163 -6.73 -5.16 3.81
N ILE A 164 -8.04 -5.34 4.02
CA ILE A 164 -8.97 -5.69 2.93
C ILE A 164 -9.02 -4.58 1.86
N LYS A 165 -8.96 -3.31 2.27
CA LYS A 165 -8.93 -2.15 1.36
C LYS A 165 -7.60 -2.07 0.58
N ALA A 166 -6.49 -2.50 1.19
CA ALA A 166 -5.22 -2.67 0.50
C ALA A 166 -5.25 -3.83 -0.53
N ILE A 167 -5.91 -4.95 -0.19
CA ILE A 167 -6.14 -6.07 -1.12
C ILE A 167 -6.99 -5.64 -2.31
N ALA A 168 -8.13 -4.99 -2.09
CA ALA A 168 -9.00 -4.48 -3.16
C ALA A 168 -8.28 -3.45 -4.06
N THR A 169 -7.49 -2.54 -3.47
CA THR A 169 -6.66 -1.58 -4.22
C THR A 169 -5.61 -2.31 -5.08
N SER A 170 -4.97 -3.35 -4.53
CA SER A 170 -3.98 -4.18 -5.22
C SER A 170 -4.59 -5.05 -6.32
N ALA A 171 -5.81 -5.56 -6.13
CA ALA A 171 -6.57 -6.28 -7.15
C ALA A 171 -6.88 -5.36 -8.33
N LYS A 172 -7.43 -4.16 -8.05
CA LYS A 172 -7.70 -3.13 -9.04
C LYS A 172 -6.47 -2.69 -9.83
N SER A 173 -5.31 -2.52 -9.19
CA SER A 173 -4.05 -2.18 -9.89
C SER A 173 -3.49 -3.31 -10.74
N ARG A 174 -3.96 -4.55 -10.55
CA ARG A 174 -3.60 -5.74 -11.35
C ARG A 174 -4.69 -6.15 -12.36
N ASN A 175 -5.75 -5.34 -12.49
CA ASN A 175 -6.94 -5.67 -13.28
C ASN A 175 -7.60 -7.01 -12.89
N ILE A 176 -7.62 -7.31 -11.59
CA ILE A 176 -8.34 -8.44 -11.01
C ILE A 176 -9.60 -7.89 -10.34
N GLU A 177 -10.74 -8.48 -10.64
CA GLU A 177 -12.02 -8.14 -10.00
C GLU A 177 -12.00 -8.50 -8.50
N PHE A 178 -12.68 -7.66 -7.72
CA PHE A 178 -12.91 -7.82 -6.29
C PHE A 178 -14.40 -7.60 -6.04
N VAL A 179 -15.08 -8.62 -5.54
CA VAL A 179 -16.54 -8.61 -5.34
C VAL A 179 -16.84 -7.88 -4.04
N ASP A 180 -17.20 -6.59 -4.14
CA ASP A 180 -17.49 -5.73 -2.98
C ASP A 180 -18.62 -6.26 -2.08
N ALA A 181 -19.53 -7.10 -2.60
CA ALA A 181 -20.59 -7.75 -1.82
C ALA A 181 -20.05 -8.81 -0.82
N ASP A 182 -18.89 -9.41 -1.11
CA ASP A 182 -18.26 -10.43 -0.27
C ASP A 182 -17.21 -9.80 0.67
N ALA A 183 -17.04 -8.47 0.65
CA ALA A 183 -15.94 -7.78 1.32
C ALA A 183 -15.89 -8.02 2.83
N ASP A 184 -17.02 -8.07 3.52
CA ASP A 184 -17.08 -8.30 4.98
C ASP A 184 -16.69 -9.75 5.35
N VAL A 185 -17.07 -10.72 4.52
CA VAL A 185 -16.70 -12.14 4.71
C VAL A 185 -15.21 -12.34 4.41
N MET A 186 -14.71 -11.69 3.36
CA MET A 186 -13.29 -11.65 3.02
C MET A 186 -12.45 -10.89 4.06
N GLU A 187 -13.01 -9.88 4.75
CA GLU A 187 -12.35 -9.20 5.88
C GLU A 187 -12.25 -10.15 7.10
N ALA A 188 -13.32 -10.85 7.44
CA ALA A 188 -13.34 -11.82 8.54
C ALA A 188 -12.32 -12.96 8.35
N LYS A 189 -12.12 -13.43 7.11
CA LYS A 189 -11.09 -14.43 6.77
C LYS A 189 -9.67 -14.02 7.15
N LEU A 190 -9.34 -12.73 7.25
CA LEU A 190 -7.98 -12.27 7.56
C LEU A 190 -7.50 -12.68 8.98
N LEU A 191 -8.43 -13.01 9.88
CA LEU A 191 -8.19 -13.47 11.24
C LEU A 191 -8.15 -15.01 11.38
N LEU A 192 -8.61 -15.76 10.38
CA LEU A 192 -8.67 -17.23 10.43
C LEU A 192 -7.28 -17.87 10.23
N PRO A 193 -7.08 -19.13 10.68
CA PRO A 193 -5.84 -19.88 10.42
C PRO A 193 -5.54 -19.98 8.92
N CYS A 194 -4.25 -20.00 8.56
CA CYS A 194 -3.79 -20.14 7.19
C CYS A 194 -4.24 -21.49 6.64
N PHE A 195 -5.07 -21.45 5.59
CA PHE A 195 -5.65 -22.62 4.94
C PHE A 195 -4.61 -23.70 4.61
N TYR A 196 -3.37 -23.34 4.26
CA TYR A 196 -2.33 -24.31 3.89
C TYR A 196 -1.52 -24.87 5.06
N CYS A 197 -1.06 -24.04 6.00
CA CYS A 197 -0.10 -24.44 7.06
C CYS A 197 -0.58 -24.22 8.50
N ASP A 198 -1.86 -23.88 8.68
CA ASP A 198 -2.48 -23.67 9.99
C ASP A 198 -1.78 -22.57 10.84
N PHE A 199 -1.11 -21.62 10.18
CA PHE A 199 -0.61 -20.41 10.85
C PHE A 199 -1.76 -19.49 11.24
N SER A 200 -1.98 -19.31 12.54
CA SER A 200 -2.92 -18.34 13.09
C SER A 200 -2.19 -17.06 13.53
N PRO A 201 -2.64 -15.86 13.11
CA PRO A 201 -2.06 -14.61 13.57
C PRO A 201 -2.40 -14.36 15.04
N ALA A 202 -1.46 -13.82 15.82
CA ALA A 202 -1.70 -13.39 17.18
C ALA A 202 -2.44 -12.03 17.22
N ASP A 203 -3.12 -11.74 18.34
CA ASP A 203 -3.84 -10.47 18.52
C ASP A 203 -2.91 -9.25 18.36
N GLY A 204 -3.24 -8.39 17.41
CA GLY A 204 -2.47 -7.18 17.07
C GLY A 204 -1.29 -7.38 16.12
N ASP A 205 -0.96 -8.62 15.74
CA ASP A 205 0.16 -8.93 14.84
C ASP A 205 -0.24 -8.87 13.34
N ILE A 206 0.67 -9.25 12.46
CA ILE A 206 0.47 -9.38 11.01
C ILE A 206 -0.58 -10.47 10.74
N LEU A 207 -1.81 -10.03 10.44
CA LEU A 207 -2.92 -10.89 10.02
C LEU A 207 -2.54 -11.82 8.85
N ASN A 208 -3.37 -12.82 8.58
CA ASN A 208 -3.32 -13.49 7.29
C ASN A 208 -3.71 -12.53 6.13
N GLY A 209 -3.48 -12.96 4.90
CA GLY A 209 -4.01 -12.36 3.68
C GLY A 209 -5.05 -13.28 3.04
N LEU A 210 -5.40 -12.98 1.79
CA LEU A 210 -6.25 -13.84 0.97
C LEU A 210 -5.43 -14.39 -0.20
N ASP A 211 -5.30 -15.71 -0.26
CA ASP A 211 -4.96 -16.39 -1.51
C ASP A 211 -6.22 -16.63 -2.34
N ARG A 212 -6.05 -16.74 -3.66
CA ARG A 212 -7.11 -17.14 -4.60
C ARG A 212 -6.83 -18.58 -5.04
N VAL A 213 -7.71 -19.51 -4.68
CA VAL A 213 -7.54 -20.95 -4.91
C VAL A 213 -7.28 -21.21 -6.40
N ASP A 214 -8.10 -20.60 -7.27
CA ASP A 214 -7.82 -20.39 -8.68
C ASP A 214 -7.31 -18.95 -8.94
N PRO A 215 -6.05 -18.77 -9.39
CA PRO A 215 -5.48 -17.47 -9.76
C PRO A 215 -6.11 -16.81 -11.00
N ALA A 216 -6.95 -17.48 -11.79
CA ALA A 216 -7.70 -16.89 -12.90
C ALA A 216 -9.02 -16.22 -12.44
N LEU A 217 -9.61 -16.70 -11.34
CA LEU A 217 -10.90 -16.22 -10.81
C LEU A 217 -10.76 -14.95 -9.94
N PRO A 218 -11.84 -14.16 -9.72
CA PRO A 218 -11.80 -12.93 -8.93
C PRO A 218 -11.52 -13.15 -7.43
N TYR A 219 -11.34 -12.06 -6.68
CA TYR A 219 -11.48 -12.08 -5.23
C TYR A 219 -12.98 -12.06 -4.86
N ASN A 220 -13.50 -13.19 -4.43
CA ASN A 220 -14.87 -13.39 -3.92
C ASN A 220 -14.83 -14.45 -2.80
N ASP A 221 -15.93 -14.69 -2.10
CA ASP A 221 -15.96 -15.63 -0.98
C ASP A 221 -15.60 -17.06 -1.41
N ALA A 222 -16.16 -17.54 -2.52
CA ALA A 222 -15.98 -18.91 -3.01
C ALA A 222 -14.55 -19.25 -3.48
N ASN A 223 -13.78 -18.27 -3.96
CA ASN A 223 -12.42 -18.46 -4.48
C ASN A 223 -11.33 -18.03 -3.49
N THR A 224 -11.65 -17.35 -2.39
CA THR A 224 -10.63 -16.84 -1.44
C THR A 224 -10.51 -17.66 -0.18
N VAL A 225 -9.27 -17.92 0.24
CA VAL A 225 -8.95 -18.63 1.49
C VAL A 225 -7.99 -17.80 2.37
N PRO A 226 -8.09 -17.90 3.70
CA PRO A 226 -7.10 -17.30 4.61
C PRO A 226 -5.72 -17.85 4.31
N CYS A 227 -4.71 -17.01 4.12
CA CYS A 227 -3.39 -17.47 3.72
C CYS A 227 -2.26 -16.57 4.23
N CYS A 228 -1.25 -17.15 4.89
CA CYS A 228 -0.11 -16.42 5.42
C CYS A 228 0.83 -15.91 4.31
N GLY A 229 1.68 -14.94 4.63
CA GLY A 229 2.63 -14.36 3.66
C GLY A 229 3.61 -15.38 3.09
N CYS A 230 3.84 -16.48 3.81
CA CYS A 230 4.70 -17.58 3.38
C CYS A 230 3.99 -18.49 2.35
N CYS A 231 2.87 -19.14 2.70
CA CYS A 231 2.15 -20.02 1.78
C CYS A 231 1.68 -19.30 0.50
N ASN A 232 1.20 -18.06 0.62
CA ASN A 232 0.80 -17.25 -0.55
C ASN A 232 2.02 -16.95 -1.46
N GLY A 233 3.18 -16.68 -0.85
CA GLY A 233 4.44 -16.46 -1.58
C GLY A 233 5.03 -17.73 -2.20
N MET A 234 4.72 -18.91 -1.65
CA MET A 234 5.11 -20.22 -2.18
C MET A 234 4.20 -20.67 -3.34
N LYS A 235 2.88 -20.56 -3.18
CA LYS A 235 1.88 -20.89 -4.22
C LYS A 235 1.94 -19.91 -5.39
N ALA A 236 2.10 -18.62 -5.12
CA ALA A 236 2.26 -17.54 -6.09
C ALA A 236 1.16 -17.47 -7.18
N ALA A 237 1.37 -18.14 -8.32
CA ALA A 237 0.44 -18.16 -9.45
C ALA A 237 0.03 -19.59 -9.86
N MET A 238 0.42 -20.60 -9.07
CA MET A 238 0.00 -22.00 -9.26
C MET A 238 -1.44 -22.20 -8.77
N CYS A 239 -2.13 -23.20 -9.33
CA CYS A 239 -3.35 -23.71 -8.71
C CYS A 239 -3.02 -24.47 -7.41
N ILE A 240 -4.05 -24.87 -6.66
CA ILE A 240 -3.90 -25.62 -5.42
C ILE A 240 -3.16 -26.96 -5.63
N ASP A 241 -3.52 -27.72 -6.66
CA ASP A 241 -2.99 -29.07 -6.88
C ASP A 241 -1.53 -29.05 -7.32
N GLU A 242 -1.14 -28.12 -8.20
CA GLU A 242 0.26 -27.87 -8.57
C GLU A 242 1.14 -27.54 -7.35
N PHE A 243 0.64 -26.67 -6.45
CA PHE A 243 1.35 -26.29 -5.24
C PHE A 243 1.53 -27.49 -4.30
N LEU A 244 0.46 -28.24 -4.02
CA LEU A 244 0.52 -29.40 -3.13
C LEU A 244 1.31 -30.57 -3.72
N ALA A 245 1.25 -30.79 -5.04
CA ALA A 245 2.09 -31.78 -5.73
C ALA A 245 3.58 -31.42 -5.63
N ARG A 246 3.95 -30.13 -5.75
CA ARG A 246 5.34 -29.69 -5.55
C ARG A 246 5.80 -29.85 -4.10
N VAL A 247 4.96 -29.50 -3.11
CA VAL A 247 5.26 -29.74 -1.68
C VAL A 247 5.52 -31.22 -1.43
N ARG A 248 4.60 -32.12 -1.86
CA ARG A 248 4.76 -33.58 -1.72
C ARG A 248 6.04 -34.09 -2.41
N LYS A 249 6.36 -33.62 -3.62
CA LYS A 249 7.58 -34.01 -4.34
C LYS A 249 8.86 -33.57 -3.62
N VAL A 250 8.88 -32.36 -3.05
CA VAL A 250 10.03 -31.86 -2.28
C VAL A 250 10.19 -32.64 -0.98
N CYS A 251 9.10 -32.84 -0.23
CA CYS A 251 9.12 -33.64 1.00
C CYS A 251 9.61 -35.07 0.75
N GLY A 252 9.08 -35.75 -0.28
CA GLY A 252 9.49 -37.10 -0.64
C GLY A 252 10.95 -37.22 -1.08
N HIS A 253 11.50 -36.21 -1.76
CA HIS A 253 12.93 -36.20 -2.12
C HIS A 253 13.85 -35.93 -0.92
N LEU A 254 13.41 -35.09 0.02
CA LEU A 254 14.19 -34.70 1.20
C LEU A 254 14.00 -35.62 2.42
N GLY A 255 13.16 -36.67 2.33
CA GLY A 255 12.83 -37.56 3.45
C GLY A 255 12.01 -36.87 4.56
N ILE A 256 11.20 -35.87 4.22
CA ILE A 256 10.37 -35.14 5.18
C ILE A 256 9.05 -35.87 5.37
N GLU A 257 8.88 -36.48 6.54
CA GLU A 257 7.66 -37.17 6.95
C GLU A 257 6.54 -36.21 7.39
N ARG A 258 5.32 -36.74 7.56
CA ARG A 258 4.17 -35.99 8.08
C ARG A 258 4.41 -35.69 9.57
N LEU A 259 4.27 -34.43 9.99
CA LEU A 259 4.28 -34.07 11.41
C LEU A 259 3.13 -34.76 12.16
N THR A 260 3.39 -35.27 13.37
CA THR A 260 2.34 -35.80 14.25
C THR A 260 1.45 -34.68 14.81
N GLN A 261 0.31 -35.03 15.39
CA GLN A 261 -0.57 -34.03 16.01
C GLN A 261 0.13 -33.30 17.17
N GLU A 262 0.93 -33.99 17.99
CA GLU A 262 1.71 -33.34 19.05
C GLU A 262 2.79 -32.41 18.48
N GLN A 263 3.41 -32.76 17.35
CA GLN A 263 4.38 -31.90 16.67
C GLN A 263 3.72 -30.66 16.06
N MET A 264 2.52 -30.78 15.49
CA MET A 264 1.73 -29.64 15.00
C MET A 264 1.21 -28.72 16.11
N MET A 265 0.91 -29.28 17.29
CA MET A 265 0.34 -28.54 18.44
C MET A 265 1.38 -27.93 19.39
N ARG A 266 2.68 -28.16 19.17
CA ARG A 266 3.74 -27.52 19.96
C ARG A 266 3.73 -26.00 19.75
N PRO A 267 3.89 -25.19 20.81
CA PRO A 267 4.22 -23.77 20.67
C PRO A 267 5.66 -23.67 20.16
N ASP A 268 5.82 -23.60 18.84
CA ASP A 268 7.06 -23.14 18.21
C ASP A 268 7.09 -21.60 18.34
N GLU A 269 8.00 -21.10 19.17
CA GLU A 269 8.16 -19.66 19.44
C GLU A 269 8.38 -18.86 18.14
N ASP A 270 8.98 -19.46 17.12
CA ASP A 270 9.26 -18.85 15.83
C ASP A 270 8.12 -19.02 14.81
N ARG A 271 7.25 -20.04 14.97
CA ARG A 271 6.01 -20.20 14.17
C ARG A 271 5.03 -19.03 14.35
N THR A 272 5.19 -18.22 15.41
CA THR A 272 4.46 -16.94 15.58
C THR A 272 4.68 -15.95 14.44
N ARG A 273 5.83 -16.02 13.74
CA ARG A 273 6.17 -15.08 12.67
C ARG A 273 5.71 -15.60 11.31
N SER A 274 4.68 -14.96 10.73
CA SER A 274 4.39 -15.06 9.29
C SER A 274 5.53 -14.43 8.48
N VAL A 275 6.58 -15.21 8.20
CA VAL A 275 7.75 -14.77 7.44
C VAL A 275 7.32 -14.19 6.10
N CYS A 276 7.51 -12.88 5.95
CA CYS A 276 6.99 -12.13 4.82
C CYS A 276 7.90 -12.33 3.59
N LEU A 277 7.54 -13.27 2.72
CA LEU A 277 8.30 -13.62 1.51
C LEU A 277 8.39 -12.49 0.46
N SER A 278 7.81 -11.31 0.70
CA SER A 278 8.06 -10.11 -0.11
C SER A 278 9.24 -9.33 0.45
N GLY A 279 10.45 -9.60 -0.05
CA GLY A 279 11.64 -8.81 0.27
C GLY A 279 11.44 -7.31 -0.01
N THR A 280 12.08 -6.46 0.79
CA THR A 280 11.90 -5.00 0.78
C THR A 280 12.54 -4.33 -0.45
N ALA A 281 12.49 -2.99 -0.55
CA ALA A 281 13.21 -2.29 -1.61
C ALA A 281 14.73 -2.44 -1.46
N GLU A 282 15.21 -2.41 -0.22
CA GLU A 282 16.59 -2.56 0.20
C GLU A 282 17.10 -3.98 -0.05
N SER A 283 16.31 -5.02 0.25
CA SER A 283 16.71 -6.41 -0.04
C SER A 283 16.77 -6.68 -1.55
N ARG A 284 15.94 -6.00 -2.36
CA ARG A 284 16.00 -6.04 -3.83
C ARG A 284 17.16 -5.22 -4.41
N ALA A 285 17.63 -4.19 -3.70
CA ALA A 285 18.86 -3.48 -4.04
C ALA A 285 20.08 -4.39 -3.79
N LYS A 286 20.20 -4.94 -2.57
CA LYS A 286 21.21 -5.96 -2.23
C LYS A 286 21.25 -7.14 -3.20
N GLN A 287 20.11 -7.57 -3.73
CA GLN A 287 20.06 -8.65 -4.73
C GLN A 287 20.80 -8.34 -6.05
N LYS A 288 20.96 -7.06 -6.40
CA LYS A 288 21.70 -6.63 -7.61
C LYS A 288 23.21 -6.51 -7.40
N GLU A 289 23.66 -6.46 -6.16
CA GLU A 289 25.06 -6.30 -5.76
C GLU A 289 25.81 -7.65 -5.66
N LYS A 290 25.09 -8.77 -5.83
CA LYS A 290 25.60 -10.12 -5.57
C LYS A 290 26.47 -10.62 -6.72
N LEU A 291 27.73 -10.88 -6.41
CA LEU A 291 28.76 -11.24 -7.37
C LEU A 291 28.69 -12.72 -7.75
N MET A 292 28.95 -12.99 -9.03
CA MET A 292 29.20 -14.33 -9.54
C MET A 292 30.67 -14.67 -9.33
N MET A 293 30.98 -15.51 -8.34
CA MET A 293 32.34 -15.96 -8.02
C MET A 293 32.62 -17.40 -8.48
N LEU A 294 31.62 -18.04 -9.11
CA LEU A 294 31.75 -19.31 -9.82
C LEU A 294 32.28 -19.06 -11.24
N SER A 295 33.19 -19.92 -11.70
CA SER A 295 33.58 -20.01 -13.11
C SER A 295 32.48 -20.65 -13.98
N ASP A 296 32.58 -20.48 -15.30
CA ASP A 296 31.60 -21.07 -16.23
C ASP A 296 31.50 -22.61 -16.16
N PRO A 297 32.59 -23.40 -16.00
CA PRO A 297 32.48 -24.84 -15.78
C PRO A 297 31.71 -25.23 -14.50
N GLU A 298 31.92 -24.53 -13.38
CA GLU A 298 31.21 -24.79 -12.12
C GLU A 298 29.74 -24.38 -12.21
N SER A 299 29.49 -23.22 -12.82
CA SER A 299 28.17 -22.69 -13.16
C SER A 299 27.37 -23.64 -14.06
N LEU A 300 28.04 -24.26 -15.05
CA LEU A 300 27.45 -25.26 -15.93
C LEU A 300 27.22 -26.59 -15.20
N HIS A 301 28.19 -27.06 -14.41
CA HIS A 301 28.06 -28.29 -13.62
C HIS A 301 26.82 -28.23 -12.72
N LEU A 302 26.63 -27.16 -11.94
CA LEU A 302 25.45 -26.97 -11.10
C LEU A 302 24.14 -26.98 -11.90
N LYS A 303 24.11 -26.34 -13.08
CA LYS A 303 22.92 -26.33 -13.96
C LYS A 303 22.60 -27.71 -14.54
N CYS A 304 23.62 -28.55 -14.75
CA CYS A 304 23.49 -29.91 -15.24
C CYS A 304 23.31 -30.97 -14.14
N SER A 305 23.57 -30.64 -12.87
CA SER A 305 23.32 -31.55 -11.73
C SER A 305 21.83 -31.62 -11.36
N PRO A 306 21.40 -32.71 -10.68
CA PRO A 306 20.04 -32.83 -10.14
C PRO A 306 19.69 -31.75 -9.12
N CYS A 307 18.42 -31.33 -9.08
CA CYS A 307 17.94 -30.33 -8.13
C CYS A 307 17.92 -30.86 -6.69
N TYR A 308 18.68 -30.24 -5.78
CA TYR A 308 18.84 -30.67 -4.38
C TYR A 308 17.56 -30.67 -3.53
N LEU A 309 16.47 -30.06 -4.02
CA LEU A 309 15.17 -29.99 -3.33
C LEU A 309 14.13 -30.96 -3.87
N CYS A 310 14.23 -31.46 -5.11
CA CYS A 310 13.18 -32.29 -5.72
C CYS A 310 13.66 -33.37 -6.70
N GLY A 311 14.97 -33.59 -6.82
CA GLY A 311 15.55 -34.66 -7.61
C GLY A 311 15.38 -34.56 -9.13
N VAL A 312 14.85 -33.47 -9.69
CA VAL A 312 14.77 -33.32 -11.17
C VAL A 312 16.19 -33.30 -11.75
N ALA A 313 16.46 -34.19 -12.72
CA ALA A 313 17.81 -34.58 -13.13
C ALA A 313 18.69 -33.43 -13.64
N PHE A 314 18.09 -32.45 -14.30
CA PHE A 314 18.74 -31.20 -14.68
C PHE A 314 18.09 -30.06 -13.89
N SER A 315 18.86 -29.36 -13.07
CA SER A 315 18.36 -28.23 -12.32
C SER A 315 18.09 -27.02 -13.23
N CYS A 316 18.94 -26.81 -14.25
CA CYS A 316 19.00 -25.62 -15.10
C CYS A 316 19.14 -24.30 -14.31
N GLY A 317 19.53 -24.34 -13.04
CA GLY A 317 19.50 -23.18 -12.15
C GLY A 317 20.32 -23.36 -10.87
N ILE A 318 20.57 -22.24 -10.19
CA ILE A 318 21.41 -22.19 -8.99
C ILE A 318 20.62 -21.48 -7.89
N ASP A 319 20.45 -22.15 -6.75
CA ASP A 319 19.96 -21.55 -5.51
C ASP A 319 21.15 -21.19 -4.62
N ARG A 320 20.95 -20.19 -3.74
CA ARG A 320 21.93 -19.78 -2.73
C ARG A 320 21.39 -20.14 -1.35
N LEU A 321 22.22 -20.80 -0.55
CA LEU A 321 21.84 -21.31 0.76
C LEU A 321 21.57 -20.15 1.73
N ASP A 322 22.55 -19.27 1.89
CA ASP A 322 22.34 -17.90 2.36
C ASP A 322 21.84 -17.04 1.18
N SER A 323 20.62 -16.51 1.34
CA SER A 323 19.98 -15.66 0.34
C SER A 323 20.57 -14.24 0.25
N ASP A 324 21.41 -13.82 1.21
CA ASP A 324 22.16 -12.56 1.18
C ASP A 324 23.62 -12.65 0.72
N GLY A 325 24.25 -13.83 0.74
CA GLY A 325 25.58 -14.07 0.21
C GLY A 325 25.70 -14.10 -1.33
N ASN A 326 26.95 -14.02 -1.81
CA ASN A 326 27.35 -14.15 -3.23
C ASN A 326 27.19 -15.59 -3.76
N TYR A 327 27.40 -15.78 -5.07
CA TYR A 327 27.49 -17.12 -5.68
C TYR A 327 28.92 -17.67 -5.54
N THR A 328 29.17 -18.44 -4.48
CA THR A 328 30.39 -19.26 -4.26
C THR A 328 30.04 -20.74 -4.25
N LEU A 329 31.02 -21.65 -4.35
CA LEU A 329 30.77 -23.10 -4.29
C LEU A 329 30.05 -23.50 -2.99
N ASP A 330 30.49 -22.98 -1.85
CA ASP A 330 29.93 -23.33 -0.54
C ASP A 330 28.51 -22.79 -0.35
N ASN A 331 28.21 -21.61 -0.91
CA ASN A 331 26.90 -20.99 -0.80
C ASN A 331 25.90 -21.45 -1.88
N THR A 332 26.30 -22.27 -2.86
CA THR A 332 25.42 -22.61 -4.00
C THR A 332 25.04 -24.09 -4.06
N ARG A 333 23.82 -24.34 -4.54
CA ARG A 333 23.32 -25.68 -4.82
C ARG A 333 22.56 -25.74 -6.16
N PRO A 334 22.62 -26.89 -6.86
CA PRO A 334 21.88 -27.08 -8.11
C PRO A 334 20.38 -27.05 -7.81
N CYS A 335 19.64 -26.10 -8.36
CA CYS A 335 18.24 -25.91 -8.00
C CYS A 335 17.37 -25.39 -9.16
N CYS A 336 16.31 -26.12 -9.47
CA CYS A 336 15.36 -25.72 -10.50
C CYS A 336 14.53 -24.51 -10.06
N ALA A 337 14.21 -23.64 -11.02
CA ALA A 337 13.41 -22.43 -10.77
C ALA A 337 12.11 -22.71 -9.98
N PRO A 338 11.32 -23.79 -10.25
CA PRO A 338 10.20 -24.21 -9.40
C PRO A 338 10.51 -24.29 -7.91
N CYS A 339 11.65 -24.84 -7.50
CA CYS A 339 12.01 -25.01 -6.09
C CYS A 339 12.74 -23.79 -5.51
N ASN A 340 13.51 -23.08 -6.34
CA ASN A 340 14.12 -21.81 -5.97
C ASN A 340 13.04 -20.75 -5.64
N TYR A 341 11.97 -20.66 -6.43
CA TYR A 341 10.82 -19.82 -6.08
C TYR A 341 10.03 -20.30 -4.84
N LEU A 342 10.05 -21.60 -4.54
CA LEU A 342 9.35 -22.20 -3.40
C LEU A 342 10.09 -21.95 -2.07
N LYS A 343 11.43 -22.10 -2.03
CA LYS A 343 12.27 -21.75 -0.87
C LYS A 343 12.48 -20.24 -0.74
N LYS A 344 12.79 -19.59 -1.86
CA LYS A 344 12.98 -18.14 -2.00
C LYS A 344 14.06 -17.56 -1.09
N HIS A 345 13.68 -17.01 0.06
CA HIS A 345 14.59 -16.38 1.03
C HIS A 345 14.55 -17.02 2.42
N LEU A 346 13.81 -18.13 2.58
CA LEU A 346 13.87 -18.95 3.78
C LEU A 346 15.25 -19.62 3.88
N SER A 347 15.72 -19.84 5.11
CA SER A 347 16.78 -20.82 5.33
C SER A 347 16.28 -22.20 4.90
N LEU A 348 17.20 -23.14 4.70
CA LEU A 348 16.83 -24.50 4.31
C LEU A 348 15.94 -25.17 5.39
N ASP A 349 16.16 -24.87 6.67
CA ASP A 349 15.44 -25.52 7.76
C ASP A 349 14.10 -24.84 8.10
N ASP A 350 13.97 -23.52 7.87
CA ASP A 350 12.67 -22.84 7.87
C ASP A 350 11.81 -23.30 6.70
N PHE A 351 12.42 -23.50 5.53
CA PHE A 351 11.74 -24.06 4.38
C PHE A 351 11.21 -25.48 4.66
N LYS A 352 12.07 -26.39 5.15
CA LYS A 352 11.67 -27.74 5.58
C LYS A 352 10.54 -27.72 6.62
N ARG A 353 10.69 -26.92 7.68
CA ARG A 353 9.70 -26.76 8.76
C ARG A 353 8.35 -26.31 8.20
N HIS A 354 8.35 -25.31 7.32
CA HIS A 354 7.11 -24.78 6.73
C HIS A 354 6.41 -25.79 5.81
N ILE A 355 7.13 -26.49 4.94
CA ILE A 355 6.53 -27.48 4.05
C ILE A 355 6.06 -28.75 4.79
N ALA A 356 6.69 -29.10 5.93
CA ALA A 356 6.20 -30.16 6.81
C ALA A 356 4.83 -29.80 7.45
N HIS A 357 4.63 -28.55 7.88
CA HIS A 357 3.31 -28.07 8.32
C HIS A 357 2.27 -28.08 7.19
N VAL A 358 2.63 -27.64 5.97
CA VAL A 358 1.73 -27.72 4.81
C VAL A 358 1.35 -29.18 4.51
N LEU A 359 2.32 -30.10 4.51
CA LEU A 359 2.07 -31.53 4.26
C LEU A 359 1.15 -32.13 5.33
N ALA A 360 1.38 -31.82 6.60
CA ALA A 360 0.63 -32.41 7.71
C ALA A 360 -0.80 -31.89 7.84
N HIS A 361 -1.02 -30.57 7.61
CA HIS A 361 -2.35 -29.98 7.57
C HIS A 361 -3.13 -30.42 6.33
N THR A 362 -2.52 -30.38 5.13
CA THR A 362 -3.23 -30.74 3.88
C THR A 362 -3.59 -32.23 3.79
N ALA A 363 -2.83 -33.12 4.46
CA ALA A 363 -3.22 -34.52 4.62
C ALA A 363 -4.46 -34.69 5.52
N ALA A 364 -4.64 -33.86 6.57
CA ALA A 364 -5.78 -33.97 7.48
C ALA A 364 -7.13 -33.74 6.77
N TRP A 365 -7.16 -32.92 5.71
CA TRP A 365 -8.36 -32.68 4.91
C TRP A 365 -8.83 -33.96 4.20
N VAL A 366 -7.88 -34.74 3.65
CA VAL A 366 -8.15 -35.96 2.87
C VAL A 366 -8.52 -37.12 3.79
N LEU A 367 -7.90 -37.19 4.98
CA LEU A 367 -8.14 -38.23 5.97
C LEU A 367 -9.41 -38.02 6.82
N GLY A 368 -10.10 -36.88 6.65
CA GLY A 368 -11.33 -36.58 7.40
C GLY A 368 -11.12 -36.37 8.91
N GLU A 369 -9.89 -36.04 9.32
CA GLU A 369 -9.48 -35.81 10.71
C GLU A 369 -10.14 -34.52 11.26
N ALA A 370 -11.42 -34.62 11.62
CA ALA A 370 -12.29 -33.48 11.90
C ALA A 370 -11.84 -32.57 13.07
N SER A 371 -10.95 -33.07 13.94
CA SER A 371 -10.32 -32.29 15.00
C SER A 371 -9.26 -31.31 14.50
N LEU A 372 -8.63 -31.56 13.35
CA LEU A 372 -7.72 -30.62 12.68
C LEU A 372 -8.41 -29.83 11.56
N ALA A 373 -9.38 -30.41 10.85
CA ALA A 373 -10.07 -29.74 9.74
C ALA A 373 -11.11 -28.67 10.17
N CYS A 374 -11.11 -28.25 11.44
CA CYS A 374 -12.18 -27.47 12.03
C CYS A 374 -12.07 -25.96 11.74
N THR A 375 -13.23 -25.30 11.56
CA THR A 375 -13.42 -23.83 11.54
C THR A 375 -13.06 -23.04 10.27
N ILE A 376 -12.60 -23.63 9.16
CA ILE A 376 -12.28 -22.84 7.93
C ILE A 376 -13.48 -22.65 6.97
N ILE A 377 -14.46 -23.55 6.94
CA ILE A 377 -15.66 -23.42 6.08
C ILE A 377 -16.92 -23.19 6.93
N GLY A 378 -17.28 -21.92 7.11
CA GLY A 378 -18.52 -21.52 7.76
C GLY A 378 -19.77 -21.85 6.93
N LYS A 379 -20.41 -22.98 7.27
CA LYS A 379 -21.61 -23.58 6.66
C LYS A 379 -21.38 -24.44 5.41
N GLN A 380 -21.72 -25.72 5.59
CA GLN A 380 -22.00 -26.77 4.61
C GLN A 380 -20.86 -27.23 3.69
N ARG A 381 -20.64 -28.56 3.71
CA ARG A 381 -19.91 -29.30 2.69
C ARG A 381 -20.54 -29.06 1.32
N ARG A 382 -19.85 -28.36 0.43
CA ARG A 382 -19.63 -28.89 -0.92
C ARG A 382 -18.25 -29.53 -0.92
N ALA A 383 -18.20 -30.85 -1.11
CA ALA A 383 -16.94 -31.54 -1.25
C ALA A 383 -16.18 -30.95 -2.44
N VAL A 384 -14.93 -30.55 -2.23
CA VAL A 384 -13.99 -30.33 -3.33
C VAL A 384 -13.78 -31.70 -3.94
N ARG A 385 -14.40 -31.96 -5.10
CA ARG A 385 -14.23 -33.22 -5.82
C ARG A 385 -12.81 -33.29 -6.35
N MET A 386 -11.90 -33.85 -5.55
CA MET A 386 -10.66 -34.37 -6.08
C MET A 386 -11.03 -35.57 -6.96
N VAL A 387 -10.81 -35.43 -8.25
CA VAL A 387 -10.94 -36.51 -9.23
C VAL A 387 -9.60 -37.23 -9.27
N ASP A 388 -9.61 -38.56 -9.23
CA ASP A 388 -8.37 -39.34 -9.39
C ASP A 388 -7.89 -39.34 -10.85
N ASP A 389 -6.67 -39.87 -11.08
CA ASP A 389 -6.08 -40.01 -12.42
C ASP A 389 -6.88 -40.97 -13.35
N VAL A 390 -7.99 -41.57 -12.86
CA VAL A 390 -8.88 -42.50 -13.57
C VAL A 390 -10.27 -41.89 -13.80
N GLY A 391 -10.51 -40.65 -13.38
CA GLY A 391 -11.76 -39.93 -13.58
C GLY A 391 -12.88 -40.24 -12.57
N GLN A 392 -12.61 -41.02 -11.51
CA GLN A 392 -13.64 -41.38 -10.53
C GLN A 392 -13.74 -40.36 -9.39
N THR A 393 -14.95 -40.22 -8.84
CA THR A 393 -15.24 -39.35 -7.70
C THR A 393 -15.21 -40.18 -6.42
N VAL A 394 -14.14 -40.04 -5.64
CA VAL A 394 -14.06 -40.57 -4.27
C VAL A 394 -14.88 -39.65 -3.33
N LEU A 395 -15.51 -40.24 -2.30
CA LEU A 395 -16.49 -39.59 -1.41
C LEU A 395 -15.87 -39.02 -0.11
#